data_AF-W4RVX9-F1
#
_entry.id   AF-W4RVX9-F1
#
_cell.length_a   1.000
_cell.length_b   1.000
_cell.length_c   1.000
_cell.angle_alpha   90.00
_cell.angle_beta   90.00
_cell.angle_gamma   90.00
#
_symmetry.space_group_name_H-M   'P 1'
#
loop_
_entity.id
_entity.type
_entity.pdbx_description
1 polymer ?
#
loop_
_entity_poly.entity_id
_entity_poly.type
_entity_poly.pdbx_seq_one_letter_code
_entity_poly.pdbx_strand_id
1 'polypeptide(L)'
;MNRKWVIIGVVLIGIVLLAIFIYFNQLRYPALPADVESTPKEVVQKLNESDQKLVEISKDDEETWYIMKNEDVNEQIKQLISSKGWIFKNIDGNGLFFEKDDEVLIVSTEMWTGNYRLVKVPAHF
;
A
#
# COMPACT_ATOMS: atom_id res chain seq x y z
N MET A 1 -5.14 -52.53 6.75
CA MET A 1 -5.65 -51.14 6.77
C MET A 1 -6.39 -50.89 5.46
N ASN A 2 -7.68 -50.52 5.51
CA ASN A 2 -8.48 -50.43 4.29
C ASN A 2 -7.97 -49.26 3.44
N ARG A 3 -7.63 -49.52 2.17
CA ARG A 3 -7.07 -48.53 1.24
C ARG A 3 -7.86 -47.21 1.20
N LYS A 4 -9.18 -47.28 1.41
CA LYS A 4 -10.08 -46.12 1.49
C LYS A 4 -9.73 -45.14 2.64
N TRP A 5 -9.37 -45.65 3.82
CA TRP A 5 -8.99 -44.80 4.96
C TRP A 5 -7.64 -44.12 4.76
N VAL A 6 -6.71 -44.80 4.08
CA VAL A 6 -5.40 -44.22 3.72
C VAL A 6 -5.58 -43.06 2.74
N ILE A 7 -6.43 -43.24 1.72
CA ILE A 7 -6.72 -42.19 0.73
C ILE A 7 -7.38 -40.97 1.40
N ILE A 8 -8.37 -41.19 2.28
CA ILE A 8 -9.02 -40.11 3.02
C ILE A 8 -8.02 -39.34 3.89
N GLY A 9 -7.13 -40.05 4.58
CA GLY A 9 -6.08 -39.43 5.40
C GLY A 9 -5.13 -38.56 4.57
N VAL A 10 -4.67 -39.04 3.42
CA VAL A 10 -3.77 -38.28 2.53
C VAL A 10 -4.45 -37.03 1.97
N VAL A 11 -5.73 -37.12 1.57
CA VAL A 11 -6.49 -35.96 1.07
C VAL A 11 -6.66 -34.90 2.17
N LEU A 12 -6.99 -35.30 3.39
CA LEU A 12 -7.11 -34.37 4.53
C LEU A 12 -5.79 -33.67 4.83
N ILE A 13 -4.67 -34.40 4.83
CA ILE A 13 -3.34 -33.82 5.01
C ILE A 13 -3.03 -32.82 3.89
N GLY A 14 -3.37 -33.15 2.64
CA GLY A 14 -3.21 -32.24 1.50
C GLY A 14 -3.99 -30.93 1.67
N ILE A 15 -5.25 -30.99 2.12
CA ILE A 15 -6.08 -29.79 2.38
C ILE A 15 -5.47 -28.94 3.50
N VAL A 16 -5.01 -29.56 4.58
CA VAL A 16 -4.37 -28.85 5.70
C VAL A 16 -3.08 -28.17 5.25
N LEU A 17 -2.24 -28.85 4.48
CA LEU A 17 -1.02 -28.26 3.93
C LEU A 17 -1.33 -27.11 2.96
N LEU A 18 -2.39 -27.22 2.15
CA LEU A 18 -2.82 -26.14 1.26
C LEU A 18 -3.31 -24.91 2.06
N ALA A 19 -4.09 -25.13 3.12
CA ALA A 19 -4.57 -24.07 3.99
C ALA A 19 -3.43 -23.37 4.74
N ILE A 20 -2.46 -24.15 5.24
CA ILE A 20 -1.23 -23.62 5.85
C ILE A 20 -0.44 -22.83 4.82
N PHE A 21 -0.27 -23.36 3.60
CA PHE A 21 0.44 -22.67 2.53
C PHE A 21 -0.23 -21.34 2.18
N ILE A 22 -1.55 -21.29 2.02
CA ILE A 22 -2.30 -20.04 1.80
C ILE A 22 -2.13 -19.07 2.99
N TYR A 23 -2.14 -19.59 4.22
CA TYR A 23 -2.00 -18.78 5.43
C TYR A 23 -0.62 -18.10 5.53
N PHE A 24 0.45 -18.81 5.18
CA PHE A 24 1.83 -18.32 5.27
C PHE A 24 2.31 -17.59 4.02
N ASN A 25 1.87 -18.02 2.83
CA ASN A 25 2.44 -17.57 1.56
C ASN A 25 1.69 -16.36 1.00
N GLN A 26 1.85 -15.19 1.63
CA GLN A 26 1.59 -13.80 1.14
C GLN A 26 0.29 -13.51 0.34
N LEU A 27 -0.61 -14.46 0.15
CA LEU A 27 -1.79 -14.44 -0.74
C LEU A 27 -2.90 -13.49 -0.26
N ARG A 28 -2.63 -12.66 0.75
CA ARG A 28 -3.59 -11.70 1.30
C ARG A 28 -3.45 -10.30 0.70
N TYR A 29 -2.27 -9.96 0.19
CA TYR A 29 -2.02 -8.62 -0.33
C TYR A 29 -1.86 -8.66 -1.85
N PRO A 30 -2.52 -7.75 -2.59
CA PRO A 30 -2.26 -7.55 -4.00
C PRO A 30 -0.80 -7.18 -4.25
N ALA A 31 -0.36 -7.28 -5.50
CA ALA A 31 0.95 -6.76 -5.90
C ALA A 31 1.06 -5.26 -5.58
N LEU A 32 2.25 -4.82 -5.21
CA LEU A 32 2.58 -3.39 -5.13
C LEU A 32 2.91 -2.85 -6.53
N PRO A 33 2.92 -1.51 -6.71
CA PRO A 33 3.48 -0.89 -7.91
C PRO A 33 4.88 -1.44 -8.23
N ALA A 34 5.20 -1.58 -9.52
CA ALA A 34 6.38 -2.31 -9.99
C ALA A 34 7.71 -1.66 -9.57
N ASP A 35 7.67 -0.38 -9.22
CA ASP A 35 8.75 0.48 -8.76
C ASP A 35 8.91 0.49 -7.22
N VAL A 36 8.09 -0.27 -6.50
CA VAL A 36 8.28 -0.54 -5.08
C VAL A 36 9.02 -1.87 -4.91
N GLU A 37 10.30 -1.80 -4.52
CA GLU A 37 11.14 -3.00 -4.33
C GLU A 37 10.74 -3.87 -3.12
N SER A 38 10.07 -3.27 -2.13
CA SER A 38 9.67 -3.94 -0.89
C SER A 38 8.48 -4.89 -1.09
N THR A 39 8.41 -5.95 -0.29
CA THR A 39 7.25 -6.85 -0.33
C THR A 39 6.02 -6.22 0.33
N PRO A 40 4.79 -6.61 -0.07
CA PRO A 40 3.55 -6.16 0.58
C PRO A 40 3.55 -6.27 2.10
N LYS A 41 4.12 -7.35 2.63
CA LYS A 41 4.17 -7.61 4.06
C LYS A 41 5.12 -6.64 4.77
N GLU A 42 6.30 -6.40 4.22
CA GLU A 42 7.29 -5.47 4.78
C GLU A 42 6.73 -4.05 4.81
N VAL A 43 6.04 -3.64 3.74
CA VAL A 43 5.40 -2.32 3.65
C VAL A 43 4.35 -2.15 4.75
N VAL A 44 3.46 -3.12 4.94
CA VAL A 44 2.43 -3.07 6.00
C VAL A 44 3.06 -3.12 7.38
N GLN A 45 4.12 -3.92 7.57
CA GLN A 45 4.85 -3.98 8.82
C GLN A 45 5.50 -2.63 9.15
N LYS A 46 6.18 -2.01 8.19
CA LYS A 46 6.78 -0.67 8.33
C LYS A 46 5.74 0.39 8.71
N LEU A 47 4.55 0.33 8.11
CA LEU A 47 3.45 1.21 8.47
C LEU A 47 2.95 0.99 9.91
N ASN A 48 2.86 -0.27 10.35
CA ASN A 48 2.36 -0.59 11.70
C ASN A 48 3.39 -0.29 12.81
N GLU A 49 4.68 -0.36 12.49
CA GLU A 49 5.77 -0.03 13.42
C GLU A 49 6.06 1.47 13.48
N SER A 50 5.58 2.24 12.51
CA SER A 50 5.72 3.68 12.46
C SER A 50 4.58 4.40 13.18
N ASP A 51 4.91 5.45 13.94
CA ASP A 51 3.93 6.38 14.49
C ASP A 51 3.39 7.35 13.42
N GLN A 52 4.00 7.37 12.23
CA GLN A 52 3.57 8.22 11.12
C GLN A 52 2.35 7.62 10.42
N LYS A 53 1.33 8.45 10.21
CA LYS A 53 0.11 8.06 9.47
C LYS A 53 0.36 7.79 7.98
N LEU A 54 1.42 8.39 7.41
CA LEU A 54 1.82 8.28 6.02
C LEU A 54 3.31 7.91 5.99
N VAL A 55 3.63 6.74 5.44
CA VAL A 55 4.97 6.14 5.49
C VAL A 55 5.52 5.96 4.09
N GLU A 56 6.73 6.45 3.85
CA GLU A 56 7.44 6.26 2.58
C GLU A 56 7.81 4.78 2.37
N ILE A 57 7.51 4.23 1.20
CA ILE A 57 7.74 2.82 0.87
C ILE A 57 8.69 2.63 -0.32
N SER A 58 8.76 3.62 -1.21
CA SER A 58 9.72 3.67 -2.31
C SER A 58 9.96 5.13 -2.69
N LYS A 59 11.15 5.40 -3.22
CA LYS A 59 11.54 6.71 -3.73
C LYS A 59 12.52 6.52 -4.87
N ASP A 60 12.22 7.13 -6.01
CA ASP A 60 13.12 7.26 -7.14
C ASP A 60 13.26 8.75 -7.56
N ASP A 61 13.85 8.99 -8.72
CA ASP A 61 14.09 10.33 -9.25
C ASP A 61 12.82 11.00 -9.81
N GLU A 62 11.77 10.25 -10.11
CA GLU A 62 10.52 10.73 -10.71
C GLU A 62 9.40 10.86 -9.66
N GLU A 63 9.30 9.92 -8.74
CA GLU A 63 8.23 9.79 -7.77
C GLU A 63 8.63 9.19 -6.42
N THR A 64 7.77 9.42 -5.44
CA THR A 64 7.86 8.85 -4.11
C THR A 64 6.51 8.22 -3.78
N TRP A 65 6.56 6.95 -3.41
CA TRP A 65 5.40 6.20 -2.96
C TRP A 65 5.33 6.20 -1.46
N TYR A 66 4.13 6.44 -0.97
CA TYR A 66 3.76 6.33 0.42
C TYR A 66 2.63 5.32 0.59
N ILE A 67 2.53 4.74 1.77
CA ILE A 67 1.38 3.97 2.22
C ILE A 67 0.75 4.62 3.46
N MET A 68 -0.56 4.51 3.56
CA MET A 68 -1.30 4.84 4.76
C MET A 68 -2.53 3.95 4.95
N LYS A 69 -3.14 4.01 6.14
CA LYS A 69 -4.48 3.44 6.37
C LYS A 69 -5.54 4.29 5.66
N ASN A 70 -6.69 3.70 5.35
CA ASN A 70 -7.85 4.38 4.73
C ASN A 70 -8.58 5.33 5.70
N GLU A 71 -7.85 6.16 6.45
CA GLU A 71 -8.37 7.11 7.42
C GLU A 71 -7.74 8.48 7.17
N ASP A 72 -8.56 9.53 7.11
CA ASP A 72 -8.13 10.92 6.93
C ASP A 72 -7.18 11.17 5.74
N VAL A 73 -7.25 10.32 4.70
CA VAL A 73 -6.32 10.31 3.55
C VAL A 73 -6.01 11.70 3.03
N ASN A 74 -7.05 12.44 2.65
CA ASN A 74 -6.89 13.74 2.02
C ASN A 74 -6.25 14.75 2.99
N GLU A 75 -6.59 14.69 4.27
CA GLU A 75 -6.04 15.60 5.28
C GLU A 75 -4.57 15.30 5.59
N GLN A 76 -4.20 14.02 5.67
CA GLN A 76 -2.80 13.61 5.86
C GLN A 76 -1.92 14.04 4.67
N ILE A 77 -2.41 13.86 3.44
CA ILE A 77 -1.70 14.30 2.24
C ILE A 77 -1.59 15.83 2.22
N LYS A 78 -2.69 16.56 2.47
CA LYS A 78 -2.65 18.02 2.56
C LYS A 78 -1.63 18.49 3.60
N GLN A 79 -1.58 17.86 4.77
CA GLN A 79 -0.62 18.20 5.83
C GLN A 79 0.82 17.99 5.38
N LEU A 80 1.14 16.82 4.80
CA LEU A 80 2.48 16.53 4.27
C LEU A 80 2.89 17.57 3.22
N ILE A 81 2.06 17.75 2.19
CA ILE A 81 2.40 18.58 1.04
C ILE A 81 2.45 20.06 1.42
N SER A 82 1.50 20.54 2.23
CA SER A 82 1.49 21.93 2.69
C SER A 82 2.64 22.26 3.63
N SER A 83 3.16 21.28 4.39
CA SER A 83 4.36 21.50 5.22
C SER A 83 5.60 21.88 4.41
N LYS A 84 5.60 21.62 3.10
CA LYS A 84 6.66 21.98 2.14
C LYS A 84 6.38 23.26 1.34
N GLY A 85 5.33 23.99 1.73
CA GLY A 85 4.97 25.29 1.13
C GLY A 85 4.06 25.21 -0.09
N TRP A 86 3.53 24.04 -0.42
CA TRP A 86 2.53 23.88 -1.48
C TRP A 86 1.12 24.23 -0.98
N ILE A 87 0.31 24.87 -1.81
CA ILE A 87 -1.05 25.30 -1.44
C ILE A 87 -2.07 24.39 -2.09
N PHE A 88 -2.88 23.70 -1.29
CA PHE A 88 -3.99 22.87 -1.80
C PHE A 88 -5.01 23.71 -2.58
N LYS A 89 -5.44 23.20 -3.73
CA LYS A 89 -6.42 23.87 -4.61
C LYS A 89 -7.73 23.10 -4.68
N ASN A 90 -7.67 21.86 -5.13
CA ASN A 90 -8.86 21.04 -5.34
C ASN A 90 -8.52 19.54 -5.36
N ILE A 91 -9.59 18.74 -5.38
CA ILE A 91 -9.55 17.31 -5.63
C ILE A 91 -10.28 17.06 -6.94
N ASP A 92 -9.70 16.25 -7.82
CA ASP A 92 -10.39 15.71 -8.99
C ASP A 92 -10.10 14.20 -9.09
N GLY A 93 -11.17 13.41 -9.06
CA GLY A 93 -11.09 11.95 -8.94
C GLY A 93 -10.22 11.50 -7.76
N ASN A 94 -9.11 10.84 -8.07
CA ASN A 94 -8.14 10.34 -7.10
C ASN A 94 -6.92 11.26 -6.91
N GLY A 95 -6.90 12.42 -7.59
CA GLY A 95 -5.81 13.38 -7.58
C GLY A 95 -6.09 14.56 -6.66
N LEU A 96 -5.09 14.93 -5.86
CA LEU A 96 -5.06 16.16 -5.07
C LEU A 96 -4.14 17.16 -5.77
N PHE A 97 -4.66 18.35 -6.06
CA PHE A 97 -3.96 19.40 -6.78
C PHE A 97 -3.42 20.44 -5.81
N PHE A 98 -2.16 20.79 -5.99
CA PHE A 98 -1.46 21.80 -5.22
C PHE A 98 -0.70 22.76 -6.15
N GLU A 99 -0.47 23.99 -5.70
CA GLU A 99 0.33 24.98 -6.43
C GLU A 99 1.40 25.62 -5.55
N LYS A 100 2.54 25.95 -6.17
CA LYS A 100 3.64 26.70 -5.58
C LYS A 100 4.43 27.38 -6.70
N ASP A 101 4.65 28.69 -6.61
CA ASP A 101 5.49 29.45 -7.55
C ASP A 101 5.17 29.17 -9.05
N ASP A 102 3.88 29.20 -9.40
CA ASP A 102 3.33 28.89 -10.74
C ASP A 102 3.47 27.44 -11.22
N GLU A 103 4.00 26.54 -10.37
CA GLU A 103 4.03 25.10 -10.62
C GLU A 103 2.78 24.41 -10.04
N VAL A 104 2.37 23.32 -10.69
CA VAL A 104 1.26 22.46 -10.26
C VAL A 104 1.81 21.09 -9.87
N LEU A 105 1.49 20.67 -8.65
CA LEU A 105 1.77 19.33 -8.15
C LEU A 105 0.46 18.54 -8.06
N ILE A 106 0.45 17.34 -8.63
CA ILE A 106 -0.69 16.42 -8.58
C ILE A 106 -0.27 15.19 -7.79
N VAL A 107 -0.87 15.01 -6.61
CA VAL A 107 -0.68 13.83 -5.79
C VAL A 107 -1.77 12.83 -6.11
N SER A 108 -1.39 11.65 -6.60
CA SER A 108 -2.34 10.59 -6.95
C SER A 108 -2.52 9.63 -5.79
N THR A 109 -3.75 9.15 -5.60
CA THR A 109 -4.05 8.13 -4.59
C THR A 109 -4.66 6.88 -5.22
N GLU A 110 -4.34 5.72 -4.66
CA GLU A 110 -4.87 4.44 -5.14
C GLU A 110 -5.26 3.55 -3.97
N MET A 111 -6.49 3.01 -4.01
CA MET A 111 -6.91 2.01 -3.03
C MET A 111 -6.20 0.69 -3.32
N TRP A 112 -5.28 0.31 -2.45
CA TRP A 112 -4.53 -0.94 -2.61
C TRP A 112 -5.26 -2.12 -1.96
N THR A 113 -5.83 -1.90 -0.78
CA THR A 113 -6.77 -2.84 -0.14
C THR A 113 -7.91 -2.07 0.53
N GLY A 114 -8.91 -2.78 1.05
CA GLY A 114 -9.98 -2.16 1.84
C GLY A 114 -9.48 -1.34 3.05
N ASN A 115 -8.27 -1.61 3.55
CA ASN A 115 -7.71 -0.95 4.73
C ASN A 115 -6.56 0.01 4.43
N TYR A 116 -5.95 -0.09 3.25
CA TYR A 116 -4.71 0.63 2.91
C TYR A 116 -4.83 1.38 1.59
N ARG A 117 -4.18 2.54 1.55
CA ARG A 117 -4.08 3.40 0.38
C ARG A 117 -2.62 3.66 0.05
N LEU A 118 -2.31 3.61 -1.24
CA LEU A 118 -1.05 4.06 -1.80
C LEU A 118 -1.20 5.51 -2.23
N VAL A 119 -0.15 6.29 -2.03
CA VAL A 119 -0.08 7.69 -2.41
C VAL A 119 1.18 7.89 -3.21
N LYS A 120 1.03 8.39 -4.43
CA LYS A 120 2.11 8.69 -5.36
C LYS A 120 2.30 10.20 -5.43
N VAL A 121 3.49 10.65 -5.06
CA VAL A 121 3.88 12.06 -5.07
C VAL A 121 5.07 12.22 -6.02
N PRO A 122 5.02 13.12 -7.02
CA PRO A 122 6.21 13.44 -7.82
C PRO A 122 7.41 13.82 -6.94
N ALA A 123 8.62 13.35 -7.26
CA ALA A 123 9.80 13.43 -6.38
C ALA A 123 10.24 14.88 -6.09
N HIS A 124 9.90 15.82 -6.97
CA HIS A 124 10.24 17.24 -6.86
C HIS A 124 9.09 18.00 -6.18
N PHE A 125 9.06 18.00 -4.84
CA PHE A 125 8.07 18.75 -4.03
C PHE A 125 8.61 19.22 -2.68
#